data_AF-G5NEK0-F1
#
_entry.id   AF-G5NEK0-F1
#
_cell.length_a   1.000
_cell.length_b   1.000
_cell.length_c   1.000
_cell.angle_alpha   90.00
_cell.angle_beta   90.00
_cell.angle_gamma   90.00
#
_symmetry.space_group_name_H-M   'P 1'
#
loop_
_entity.id
_entity.type
_entity.pdbx_description
1 polymer ?
#
loop_
_entity_poly.entity_id
_entity_poly.type
_entity_poly.pdbx_seq_one_letter_code
_entity_poly.pdbx_strand_id
1 'polypeptide(L)'
;MDKDWILQNKETRRTFSRSTWVPLRAAEKKEKDNAKCINYTSEFFGCGSVAFSPQYREIAEKLSWSNIGISSTIAPYAYEDGAYSTIEQYEYNDKEPIGIHLVLELPQPVVGGRQWILNPDLIAALRLIKEGNNWVRPEENFEVVVRENLDDKGEQCLIEIKREFLLDYLAARNLALRISYYRQRVENVASLETSSYVGLESYKEERDGGNYELIIRDINDVFGGSWAMFRTWRTDIDADEDAPVMGPETNENTDYESSRGYRGGFEGIRVEGEFWRDEWIDHQGISTRVRGDLDKNLPQFIVETDGTRLASSALNCEEIGRWLWFRSSIINELLGFRGFSLSWYTAETGNIQSTSGYSIHFGINSSDLITVYAYDIARLPAWEQHIWAAHNIVPDGKVSSELFDSQVKAQPAATYAVEEIFFDTMDMLESGFRQVFNVPLFTHDIDRSEAMKHISRFTSKDLTSLLRLAKEIVRIFSDRLDVREL
;
A
#
# COMPACT_ATOMS: atom_id res chain seq x y z
N MET A 1 20.72 21.36 18.82
CA MET A 1 20.75 19.88 18.81
C MET A 1 22.10 19.40 19.36
N ASP A 2 22.44 18.11 19.25
CA ASP A 2 23.74 17.56 19.66
C ASP A 2 24.58 17.10 18.45
N LYS A 3 25.81 16.63 18.71
CA LYS A 3 26.72 16.13 17.66
C LYS A 3 26.16 14.88 16.96
N ASP A 4 25.53 13.98 17.69
CA ASP A 4 24.98 12.75 17.10
C ASP A 4 23.85 13.05 16.11
N TRP A 5 23.04 14.07 16.39
CA TRP A 5 21.99 14.52 15.50
C TRP A 5 22.55 15.01 14.16
N ILE A 6 23.53 15.93 14.16
CA ILE A 6 24.06 16.46 12.90
C ILE A 6 24.81 15.38 12.09
N LEU A 7 25.53 14.49 12.79
CA LEU A 7 26.33 13.43 12.18
C LEU A 7 25.52 12.27 11.60
N GLN A 8 24.26 12.10 12.04
CA GLN A 8 23.32 11.11 11.48
C GLN A 8 23.82 9.66 11.56
N ASN A 9 24.69 9.33 12.53
CA ASN A 9 25.38 8.03 12.62
C ASN A 9 24.42 6.83 12.70
N LYS A 10 23.22 7.00 13.26
CA LYS A 10 22.24 5.92 13.38
C LYS A 10 21.47 5.72 12.08
N GLU A 11 21.16 6.81 11.40
CA GLU A 11 20.37 6.85 10.18
C GLU A 11 21.17 6.33 8.99
N THR A 12 22.45 6.71 8.86
CA THR A 12 23.30 6.25 7.75
C THR A 12 23.58 4.74 7.82
N ARG A 13 23.64 4.14 9.01
CA ARG A 13 23.85 2.68 9.15
C ARG A 13 22.67 1.83 8.69
N ARG A 14 21.46 2.39 8.63
CA ARG A 14 20.23 1.63 8.28
C ARG A 14 20.09 1.54 6.77
N THR A 15 19.96 0.35 6.22
CA THR A 15 19.70 0.14 4.78
C THR A 15 18.23 -0.15 4.52
N PHE A 16 17.72 0.36 3.39
CA PHE A 16 16.34 0.08 2.97
C PHE A 16 16.21 -1.33 2.38
N SER A 17 17.30 -1.89 1.85
CA SER A 17 17.35 -3.30 1.40
C SER A 17 16.97 -4.32 2.49
N ARG A 18 17.13 -3.97 3.77
CA ARG A 18 16.79 -4.81 4.94
C ARG A 18 15.59 -4.27 5.74
N SER A 19 15.00 -3.16 5.32
CA SER A 19 13.88 -2.54 6.02
C SER A 19 12.54 -3.19 5.63
N THR A 20 11.56 -3.13 6.53
CA THR A 20 10.19 -3.58 6.21
C THR A 20 9.54 -2.67 5.18
N TRP A 21 9.82 -1.36 5.24
CA TRP A 21 9.29 -0.35 4.33
C TRP A 21 10.40 0.22 3.47
N VAL A 22 10.12 0.37 2.17
CA VAL A 22 11.02 0.89 1.16
C VAL A 22 10.41 2.16 0.58
N PRO A 23 11.08 3.32 0.66
CA PRO A 23 10.61 4.53 0.03
C PRO A 23 10.72 4.40 -1.50
N LEU A 24 9.62 4.61 -2.21
CA LEU A 24 9.60 4.69 -3.67
C LEU A 24 9.85 6.14 -4.13
N ARG A 25 9.31 7.11 -3.41
CA ARG A 25 9.59 8.54 -3.61
C ARG A 25 9.38 9.28 -2.29
N ALA A 26 10.29 10.17 -1.93
CA ALA A 26 10.21 10.96 -0.70
C ALA A 26 10.77 12.37 -0.91
N ALA A 27 10.14 13.37 -0.31
CA ALA A 27 10.58 14.75 -0.22
C ALA A 27 10.11 15.33 1.12
N GLU A 28 10.56 14.71 2.21
CA GLU A 28 10.17 15.11 3.56
C GLU A 28 11.06 16.25 4.04
N LYS A 29 10.43 17.34 4.48
CA LYS A 29 11.13 18.52 5.00
C LYS A 29 10.50 18.97 6.30
N LYS A 30 11.31 19.15 7.33
CA LYS A 30 10.92 19.74 8.61
C LYS A 30 11.83 20.90 8.92
N GLU A 31 11.25 22.08 9.04
CA GLU A 31 11.99 23.31 9.32
C GLU A 31 11.42 24.03 10.52
N LYS A 32 12.31 24.67 11.27
CA LYS A 32 11.96 25.55 12.37
C LYS A 32 12.75 26.84 12.26
N ASP A 33 12.07 27.96 12.48
CA ASP A 33 12.61 29.31 12.40
C ASP A 33 13.10 29.68 10.98
N ASN A 34 13.65 30.88 10.82
CA ASN A 34 14.08 31.39 9.51
C ASN A 34 15.49 30.89 9.18
N ALA A 35 15.69 30.33 7.99
CA ALA A 35 16.97 29.80 7.50
C ALA A 35 18.17 30.77 7.61
N LYS A 36 17.91 32.07 7.72
CA LYS A 36 18.90 33.15 7.82
C LYS A 36 19.21 33.57 9.26
N CYS A 37 18.54 32.99 10.25
CA CYS A 37 18.65 33.37 11.66
C CYS A 37 19.32 32.27 12.47
N ILE A 38 19.91 32.65 13.60
CA ILE A 38 20.37 31.74 14.65
C ILE A 38 19.17 30.95 15.19
N ASN A 39 19.41 29.71 15.61
CA ASN A 39 18.43 28.71 16.06
C ASN A 39 17.60 28.06 14.94
N TYR A 40 17.84 28.39 13.67
CA TYR A 40 17.25 27.65 12.57
C TYR A 40 17.67 26.19 12.63
N THR A 41 16.70 25.30 12.46
CA THR A 41 16.95 23.87 12.29
C THR A 41 16.17 23.35 11.08
N SER A 42 16.81 22.50 10.29
CA SER A 42 16.17 21.80 9.18
C SER A 42 16.57 20.34 9.14
N GLU A 43 15.60 19.48 8.85
CA GLU A 43 15.82 18.09 8.50
C GLU A 43 15.13 17.81 7.18
N PHE A 44 15.88 17.25 6.24
CA PHE A 44 15.40 16.89 4.92
C PHE A 44 15.74 15.43 4.61
N PHE A 45 14.76 14.71 4.04
CA PHE A 45 14.95 13.40 3.44
C PHE A 45 14.32 13.37 2.05
N GLY A 46 15.17 13.23 1.05
CA GLY A 46 14.76 13.07 -0.34
C GLY A 46 15.11 11.68 -0.84
N CYS A 47 14.20 11.02 -1.55
CA CYS A 47 14.43 9.70 -2.15
C CYS A 47 13.75 9.62 -3.51
N GLY A 48 14.46 9.10 -4.51
CA GLY A 48 13.89 8.70 -5.78
C GLY A 48 14.23 7.24 -6.07
N SER A 49 13.40 6.58 -6.88
CA SER A 49 13.57 5.18 -7.23
C SER A 49 13.17 4.88 -8.67
N VAL A 50 13.89 3.94 -9.27
CA VAL A 50 13.62 3.41 -10.61
C VAL A 50 13.93 1.92 -10.60
N ALA A 51 13.03 1.11 -11.19
CA ALA A 51 13.24 -0.31 -11.34
C ALA A 51 13.87 -0.61 -12.71
N PHE A 52 14.97 -1.36 -12.73
CA PHE A 52 15.75 -1.64 -13.93
C PHE A 52 15.74 -3.13 -14.25
N SER A 53 15.74 -3.46 -15.54
CA SER A 53 16.01 -4.83 -16.00
C SER A 53 17.48 -5.19 -15.74
N PRO A 54 17.81 -6.44 -15.39
CA PRO A 54 19.20 -6.90 -15.20
C PRO A 54 20.13 -6.56 -16.37
N GLN A 55 19.61 -6.51 -17.60
CA GLN A 55 20.40 -6.19 -18.79
C GLN A 55 20.97 -4.75 -18.78
N TYR A 56 20.37 -3.84 -18.00
CA TYR A 56 20.79 -2.44 -17.90
C TYR A 56 21.51 -2.14 -16.58
N ARG A 57 21.85 -3.15 -15.77
CA ARG A 57 22.43 -2.95 -14.43
C ARG A 57 23.73 -2.15 -14.47
N GLU A 58 24.63 -2.43 -15.41
CA GLU A 58 25.90 -1.71 -15.55
C GLU A 58 25.72 -0.21 -15.89
N ILE A 59 24.67 0.12 -16.66
CA ILE A 59 24.32 1.51 -16.97
C ILE A 59 23.70 2.16 -15.73
N ALA A 60 22.74 1.48 -15.10
CA ALA A 60 22.07 1.95 -13.91
C ALA A 60 23.02 2.16 -12.72
N GLU A 61 24.12 1.41 -12.64
CA GLU A 61 25.16 1.58 -11.61
C GLU A 61 25.84 2.95 -11.62
N LYS A 62 25.83 3.63 -12.77
CA LYS A 62 26.40 4.98 -12.93
C LYS A 62 25.40 6.08 -12.55
N LEU A 63 24.13 5.73 -12.38
CA LEU A 63 23.08 6.68 -12.03
C LEU A 63 23.06 6.92 -10.52
N SER A 64 23.02 8.18 -10.13
CA SER A 64 23.07 8.61 -8.73
C SER A 64 21.96 9.62 -8.42
N TRP A 65 22.08 10.35 -7.32
CA TRP A 65 21.10 11.33 -6.85
C TRP A 65 20.69 12.34 -7.91
N SER A 66 21.61 12.81 -8.75
CA SER A 66 21.30 13.77 -9.82
C SER A 66 20.42 13.19 -10.93
N ASN A 67 20.43 11.86 -11.11
CA ASN A 67 19.70 11.17 -12.17
C ASN A 67 18.37 10.59 -11.68
N ILE A 68 18.38 9.95 -10.50
CA ILE A 68 17.25 9.19 -9.97
C ILE A 68 16.53 9.94 -8.84
N GLY A 69 17.19 10.90 -8.19
CA GLY A 69 16.66 11.64 -7.05
C GLY A 69 15.44 12.50 -7.39
N ILE A 70 14.97 13.28 -6.43
CA ILE A 70 13.70 14.03 -6.57
C ILE A 70 13.72 15.15 -7.62
N SER A 71 14.91 15.58 -8.06
CA SER A 71 15.05 16.55 -9.15
C SER A 71 14.73 15.95 -10.51
N SER A 72 14.67 14.62 -10.62
CA SER A 72 14.20 13.94 -11.83
C SER A 72 12.73 14.28 -12.07
N THR A 73 12.46 14.84 -13.25
CA THR A 73 11.10 15.10 -13.69
C THR A 73 10.54 13.84 -14.33
N ILE A 74 9.43 13.34 -13.80
CA ILE A 74 8.72 12.18 -14.34
C ILE A 74 7.57 12.73 -15.18
N ALA A 75 7.73 12.78 -16.50
CA ALA A 75 6.73 13.30 -17.42
C ALA A 75 6.80 12.57 -18.76
N PRO A 76 5.67 12.43 -19.47
CA PRO A 76 5.71 12.00 -20.85
C PRO A 76 6.43 13.04 -21.71
N TYR A 77 7.05 12.58 -22.80
CA TYR A 77 7.75 13.47 -23.73
C TYR A 77 7.46 13.08 -25.17
N ALA A 78 7.14 14.08 -26.00
CA ALA A 78 6.95 13.91 -27.45
C ALA A 78 8.16 14.54 -28.17
N TYR A 79 8.96 13.71 -28.82
CA TYR A 79 10.11 14.15 -29.59
C TYR A 79 9.71 14.71 -30.95
N GLU A 80 10.51 15.64 -31.49
CA GLU A 80 10.25 16.28 -32.79
C GLU A 80 10.20 15.29 -33.97
N ASP A 81 10.88 14.15 -33.86
CA ASP A 81 10.87 13.08 -34.86
C ASP A 81 9.66 12.13 -34.75
N GLY A 82 8.73 12.43 -33.84
CA GLY A 82 7.48 11.68 -33.65
C GLY A 82 7.57 10.53 -32.65
N ALA A 83 8.73 10.28 -32.03
CA ALA A 83 8.83 9.33 -30.93
C ALA A 83 8.12 9.85 -29.67
N TYR A 84 7.53 8.94 -28.88
CA TYR A 84 6.82 9.29 -27.65
C TYR A 84 7.31 8.44 -26.47
N SER A 85 7.77 9.12 -25.42
CA SER A 85 8.13 8.53 -24.14
C SER A 85 6.92 8.53 -23.22
N THR A 86 6.55 7.35 -22.71
CA THR A 86 5.44 7.22 -21.76
C THR A 86 5.90 7.57 -20.35
N ILE A 87 4.99 8.10 -19.54
CA ILE A 87 5.31 8.57 -18.16
C ILE A 87 5.91 7.49 -17.25
N GLU A 88 5.68 6.21 -17.54
CA GLU A 88 6.22 5.10 -16.74
C GLU A 88 7.67 4.75 -17.09
N GLN A 89 8.17 5.15 -18.26
CA GLN A 89 9.50 4.78 -18.72
C GLN A 89 10.55 5.72 -18.13
N TYR A 90 11.64 5.13 -17.65
CA TYR A 90 12.86 5.87 -17.35
C TYR A 90 13.81 5.71 -18.54
N GLU A 91 14.12 6.83 -19.19
CA GLU A 91 15.02 6.88 -20.34
C GLU A 91 16.41 7.36 -19.96
N TYR A 92 17.41 6.79 -20.61
CA TYR A 92 18.80 7.25 -20.56
C TYR A 92 19.15 7.90 -21.91
N ASN A 93 19.76 9.09 -21.90
CA ASN A 93 20.15 9.81 -23.12
C ASN A 93 19.05 10.02 -24.19
N ASP A 94 17.79 10.19 -23.79
CA ASP A 94 16.61 10.30 -24.66
C ASP A 94 16.37 9.06 -25.55
N LYS A 95 15.12 8.59 -25.59
CA LYS A 95 14.67 7.46 -26.44
C LYS A 95 15.32 6.10 -26.14
N GLU A 96 16.10 5.96 -25.08
CA GLU A 96 16.61 4.67 -24.61
C GLU A 96 15.92 4.28 -23.28
N PRO A 97 14.74 3.64 -23.31
CA PRO A 97 14.05 3.21 -22.09
C PRO A 97 14.83 2.06 -21.45
N ILE A 98 15.37 2.30 -20.25
CA ILE A 98 16.18 1.33 -19.51
C ILE A 98 15.55 0.91 -18.18
N GLY A 99 14.55 1.64 -17.70
CA GLY A 99 13.88 1.36 -16.44
C GLY A 99 12.42 1.79 -16.42
N ILE A 100 11.77 1.55 -15.29
CA ILE A 100 10.39 1.95 -15.04
C ILE A 100 10.24 2.70 -13.72
N HIS A 101 9.37 3.70 -13.72
CA HIS A 101 8.95 4.42 -12.52
C HIS A 101 7.82 3.69 -11.81
N LEU A 102 7.99 3.42 -10.52
CA LEU A 102 6.94 2.84 -9.67
C LEU A 102 6.02 3.90 -9.03
N VAL A 103 6.46 5.16 -9.05
CA VAL A 103 5.68 6.34 -8.68
C VAL A 103 5.71 7.29 -9.86
N LEU A 104 4.55 7.73 -10.32
CA LEU A 104 4.38 8.69 -11.41
C LEU A 104 4.06 10.06 -10.84
N GLU A 105 4.36 11.10 -11.62
CA GLU A 105 4.14 12.48 -11.22
C GLU A 105 3.14 13.15 -12.16
N LEU A 106 1.93 13.38 -11.67
CA LEU A 106 0.85 14.02 -12.40
C LEU A 106 0.86 15.53 -12.16
N PRO A 107 1.07 16.37 -13.19
CA PRO A 107 0.89 17.81 -13.05
C PRO A 107 -0.56 18.14 -12.74
N GLN A 108 -0.79 19.21 -11.96
CA GLN A 108 -2.11 19.71 -11.60
C GLN A 108 -2.34 21.09 -12.23
N PRO A 109 -2.87 21.18 -13.47
CA PRO A 109 -2.89 22.45 -14.22
C PRO A 109 -3.79 23.53 -13.60
N VAL A 110 -4.84 23.13 -12.87
CA VAL A 110 -5.85 24.06 -12.32
C VAL A 110 -5.39 24.67 -11.00
N VAL A 111 -4.86 23.85 -10.09
CA VAL A 111 -4.45 24.27 -8.74
C VAL A 111 -2.96 24.58 -8.63
N GLY A 112 -2.17 24.18 -9.63
CA GLY A 112 -0.71 24.19 -9.58
C GLY A 112 -0.14 23.02 -8.78
N GLY A 113 1.13 22.70 -9.02
CA GLY A 113 1.83 21.62 -8.32
C GLY A 113 1.76 20.26 -9.03
N ARG A 114 2.15 19.22 -8.30
CA ARG A 114 2.33 17.85 -8.77
C ARG A 114 1.73 16.87 -7.76
N GLN A 115 1.02 15.87 -8.25
CA GLN A 115 0.49 14.76 -7.45
C GLN A 115 1.30 13.51 -7.75
N TRP A 116 1.70 12.76 -6.73
CA TRP A 116 2.31 11.45 -6.88
C TRP A 116 1.23 10.37 -6.91
N ILE A 117 1.34 9.46 -7.87
CA ILE A 117 0.47 8.29 -7.94
C ILE A 117 1.34 7.04 -8.06
N LEU A 118 0.87 5.92 -7.51
CA LEU A 118 1.51 4.64 -7.78
C LEU A 118 1.32 4.25 -9.24
N ASN A 119 2.31 3.55 -9.80
CA ASN A 119 2.20 2.98 -11.13
C ASN A 119 0.98 2.02 -11.19
N PRO A 120 0.05 2.20 -12.14
CA PRO A 120 -1.14 1.35 -12.28
C PRO A 120 -0.83 -0.14 -12.44
N ASP A 121 0.28 -0.51 -13.10
CA ASP A 121 0.72 -1.91 -13.23
C ASP A 121 1.04 -2.51 -11.86
N LEU A 122 1.73 -1.76 -10.99
CA LEU A 122 2.04 -2.19 -9.63
C LEU A 122 0.77 -2.41 -8.79
N ILE A 123 -0.21 -1.49 -8.90
CA ILE A 123 -1.51 -1.60 -8.21
C ILE A 123 -2.25 -2.86 -8.68
N ALA A 124 -2.35 -3.06 -9.99
CA ALA A 124 -3.08 -4.18 -10.58
C ALA A 124 -2.41 -5.52 -10.29
N ALA A 125 -1.07 -5.60 -10.44
CA ALA A 125 -0.28 -6.80 -10.19
C ALA A 125 -0.42 -7.29 -8.74
N LEU A 126 -0.41 -6.38 -7.77
CA LEU A 126 -0.57 -6.69 -6.35
C LEU A 126 -2.05 -6.72 -5.89
N ARG A 127 -2.99 -6.43 -6.81
CA ARG A 127 -4.44 -6.33 -6.58
C ARG A 127 -4.78 -5.45 -5.37
N LEU A 128 -4.24 -4.24 -5.37
CA LEU A 128 -4.41 -3.29 -4.26
C LEU A 128 -5.68 -2.45 -4.44
N ILE A 129 -6.30 -2.09 -3.32
CA ILE A 129 -7.36 -1.08 -3.26
C ILE A 129 -6.92 0.08 -2.36
N LYS A 130 -7.39 1.29 -2.66
CA LYS A 130 -7.06 2.49 -1.86
C LYS A 130 -8.03 2.66 -0.69
N GLU A 131 -7.49 2.79 0.52
CA GLU A 131 -8.23 3.07 1.75
C GLU A 131 -7.60 4.26 2.48
N GLY A 132 -8.18 5.45 2.28
CA GLY A 132 -7.60 6.70 2.74
C GLY A 132 -6.22 6.91 2.14
N ASN A 133 -5.20 6.99 3.00
CA ASN A 133 -3.81 7.20 2.64
C ASN A 133 -3.02 5.89 2.47
N ASN A 134 -3.69 4.74 2.50
CA ASN A 134 -3.07 3.43 2.39
C ASN A 134 -3.56 2.70 1.14
N TRP A 135 -2.70 1.86 0.58
CA TRP A 135 -3.11 0.81 -0.35
C TRP A 135 -3.04 -0.52 0.36
N VAL A 136 -4.17 -1.21 0.39
CA VAL A 136 -4.32 -2.49 1.10
C VAL A 136 -4.56 -3.61 0.10
N ARG A 137 -4.17 -4.83 0.46
CA ARG A 137 -4.44 -6.03 -0.32
C ARG A 137 -5.58 -6.83 0.30
N PRO A 138 -6.81 -6.81 -0.26
CA PRO A 138 -7.96 -7.50 0.32
C PRO A 138 -7.74 -9.00 0.50
N GLU A 139 -7.08 -9.64 -0.48
CA GLU A 139 -6.79 -11.07 -0.52
C GLU A 139 -5.79 -11.54 0.56
N GLU A 140 -5.20 -10.63 1.34
CA GLU A 140 -4.34 -10.91 2.50
C GLU A 140 -4.84 -10.14 3.73
N ASN A 141 -6.14 -10.30 4.03
CA ASN A 141 -6.79 -9.67 5.17
C ASN A 141 -6.62 -8.13 5.23
N PHE A 142 -6.74 -7.47 4.06
CA PHE A 142 -6.57 -6.03 3.93
C PHE A 142 -5.23 -5.51 4.47
N GLU A 143 -4.18 -6.33 4.34
CA GLU A 143 -2.85 -5.94 4.79
C GLU A 143 -2.38 -4.67 4.09
N VAL A 144 -1.84 -3.72 4.86
CA VAL A 144 -1.35 -2.45 4.31
C VAL A 144 -0.07 -2.69 3.52
N VAL A 145 -0.11 -2.48 2.21
CA VAL A 145 1.03 -2.72 1.30
C VAL A 145 1.79 -1.44 0.97
N VAL A 146 1.08 -0.34 0.71
CA VAL A 146 1.70 0.97 0.45
C VAL A 146 1.11 2.02 1.39
N ARG A 147 1.95 2.95 1.84
CA ARG A 147 1.53 4.13 2.60
C ARG A 147 1.89 5.39 1.82
N GLU A 148 0.96 6.33 1.80
CA GLU A 148 1.16 7.69 1.31
C GLU A 148 1.13 8.63 2.51
N ASN A 149 2.21 9.35 2.77
CA ASN A 149 2.22 10.40 3.78
C ASN A 149 2.05 11.76 3.12
N LEU A 150 1.24 12.60 3.77
CA LEU A 150 0.99 13.97 3.38
C LEU A 150 1.71 14.90 4.37
N ASP A 151 2.18 16.04 3.89
CA ASP A 151 2.70 17.12 4.73
C ASP A 151 1.57 17.96 5.36
N ASP A 152 1.95 19.01 6.11
CA ASP A 152 1.00 19.90 6.78
C ASP A 152 0.10 20.69 5.81
N LYS A 153 0.43 20.72 4.51
CA LYS A 153 -0.36 21.35 3.45
C LYS A 153 -1.24 20.36 2.70
N GLY A 154 -1.17 19.07 3.05
CA GLY A 154 -1.88 18.00 2.36
C GLY A 154 -1.22 17.54 1.06
N GLU A 155 0.03 17.93 0.79
CA GLU A 155 0.81 17.48 -0.36
C GLU A 155 1.54 16.18 -0.04
N GLN A 156 1.65 15.26 -1.00
CA GLN A 156 2.34 13.99 -0.79
C GLN A 156 3.84 14.22 -0.61
N CYS A 157 4.38 13.74 0.51
CA CYS A 157 5.80 13.89 0.86
C CYS A 157 6.54 12.55 0.94
N LEU A 158 5.84 11.42 1.05
CA LEU A 158 6.44 10.08 1.03
C LEU A 158 5.46 9.05 0.49
N ILE A 159 5.93 8.18 -0.41
CA ILE A 159 5.26 6.93 -0.77
C ILE A 159 6.23 5.78 -0.46
N GLU A 160 5.83 4.88 0.43
CA GLU A 160 6.61 3.70 0.82
C GLU A 160 5.82 2.41 0.64
N ILE A 161 6.50 1.35 0.20
CA ILE A 161 5.92 0.02 -0.02
C ILE A 161 6.55 -1.00 0.94
N LYS A 162 5.75 -1.95 1.43
CA LYS A 162 6.25 -3.12 2.16
C LYS A 162 7.17 -3.93 1.27
N ARG A 163 8.39 -4.17 1.76
CA ARG A 163 9.46 -4.84 1.02
C ARG A 163 9.01 -6.19 0.47
N GLU A 164 8.30 -7.01 1.24
CA GLU A 164 7.89 -8.35 0.79
C GLU A 164 6.99 -8.33 -0.47
N PHE A 165 6.11 -7.34 -0.61
CA PHE A 165 5.25 -7.18 -1.79
C PHE A 165 6.02 -6.57 -2.96
N LEU A 166 6.93 -5.63 -2.67
CA LEU A 166 7.84 -5.08 -3.67
C LEU A 166 8.73 -6.17 -4.28
N LEU A 167 9.33 -7.04 -3.45
CA LEU A 167 10.19 -8.13 -3.94
C LEU A 167 9.40 -9.12 -4.82
N ASP A 168 8.13 -9.39 -4.48
CA ASP A 168 7.26 -10.26 -5.27
C ASP A 168 6.99 -9.65 -6.66
N TYR A 169 6.60 -8.37 -6.70
CA TYR A 169 6.38 -7.66 -7.96
C TYR A 169 7.66 -7.58 -8.82
N LEU A 170 8.78 -7.21 -8.21
CA LEU A 170 10.08 -7.14 -8.88
C LEU A 170 10.49 -8.51 -9.43
N ALA A 171 10.29 -9.59 -8.67
CA ALA A 171 10.56 -10.96 -9.13
C ALA A 171 9.69 -11.32 -10.35
N ALA A 172 8.39 -11.04 -10.32
CA ALA A 172 7.50 -11.32 -11.45
C ALA A 172 7.94 -10.63 -12.75
N ARG A 173 8.36 -9.36 -12.63
CA ARG A 173 8.82 -8.53 -13.73
C ARG A 173 10.29 -8.74 -14.11
N ASN A 174 11.04 -9.53 -13.34
CA ASN A 174 12.49 -9.66 -13.43
C ASN A 174 13.21 -8.30 -13.42
N LEU A 175 12.95 -7.49 -12.39
CA LEU A 175 13.50 -6.15 -12.20
C LEU A 175 14.26 -6.06 -10.86
N ALA A 176 15.22 -5.15 -10.78
CA ALA A 176 15.81 -4.72 -9.51
C ALA A 176 15.51 -3.24 -9.28
N LEU A 177 15.12 -2.87 -8.05
CA LEU A 177 14.87 -1.47 -7.73
C LEU A 177 16.18 -0.81 -7.31
N ARG A 178 16.54 0.29 -7.96
CA ARG A 178 17.59 1.19 -7.49
C ARG A 178 16.93 2.36 -6.80
N ILE A 179 17.34 2.62 -5.57
CA ILE A 179 16.97 3.83 -4.85
C ILE A 179 18.20 4.73 -4.74
N SER A 180 17.98 6.02 -4.86
CA SER A 180 18.99 7.05 -4.58
C SER A 180 18.37 8.07 -3.66
N TYR A 181 19.04 8.35 -2.55
CA TYR A 181 18.49 9.25 -1.54
C TYR A 181 19.55 10.14 -0.92
N TYR A 182 19.03 11.26 -0.40
CA TYR A 182 19.76 12.34 0.20
C TYR A 182 19.16 12.68 1.56
N ARG A 183 20.02 12.87 2.55
CA ARG A 183 19.65 13.38 3.87
C ARG A 183 20.43 14.66 4.16
N GLN A 184 19.74 15.64 4.73
CA GLN A 184 20.35 16.86 5.19
C GLN A 184 19.85 17.17 6.60
N ARG A 185 20.78 17.53 7.48
CA ARG A 185 20.46 18.16 8.76
C ARG A 185 21.24 19.44 8.89
N VAL A 186 20.57 20.49 9.34
CA VAL A 186 21.13 21.83 9.41
C VAL A 186 20.80 22.44 10.75
N GLU A 187 21.78 23.08 11.39
CA GLU A 187 21.57 23.98 12.51
C GLU A 187 22.38 25.27 12.34
N ASN A 188 21.74 26.42 12.59
CA ASN A 188 22.42 27.71 12.68
C ASN A 188 22.68 28.05 14.15
N VAL A 189 23.95 28.19 14.54
CA VAL A 189 24.38 28.53 15.90
C VAL A 189 25.05 29.90 15.94
N ALA A 190 25.01 30.57 17.10
CA ALA A 190 25.65 31.89 17.25
C ALA A 190 27.18 31.83 17.09
N SER A 191 27.81 30.79 17.65
CA SER A 191 29.25 30.53 17.57
C SER A 191 29.50 29.04 17.72
N LEU A 192 30.51 28.53 17.00
CA LEU A 192 30.91 27.13 17.07
C LEU A 192 31.47 26.76 18.46
N GLU A 193 32.30 27.64 19.04
CA GLU A 193 33.00 27.39 20.31
C GLU A 193 32.06 27.26 21.51
N THR A 194 30.93 27.97 21.48
CA THR A 194 29.93 27.95 22.56
C THR A 194 28.81 26.94 22.31
N SER A 195 28.85 26.20 21.19
CA SER A 195 27.80 25.27 20.78
C SER A 195 28.14 23.82 21.14
N SER A 196 27.15 22.93 20.98
CA SER A 196 27.33 21.47 21.04
C SER A 196 28.34 20.94 20.01
N TYR A 197 28.69 21.73 19.00
CA TYR A 197 29.56 21.36 17.88
C TYR A 197 31.02 21.75 18.08
N VAL A 198 31.40 22.19 19.29
CA VAL A 198 32.78 22.57 19.61
C VAL A 198 33.79 21.50 19.18
N GLY A 199 34.83 21.92 18.45
CA GLY A 199 35.89 21.06 17.93
C GLY A 199 35.52 20.21 16.70
N LEU A 200 34.37 20.42 16.07
CA LEU A 200 34.09 19.86 14.75
C LEU A 200 34.70 20.75 13.66
N GLU A 201 35.17 20.10 12.59
CA GLU A 201 35.70 20.75 11.39
C GLU A 201 34.95 20.20 10.17
N SER A 202 34.92 20.95 9.08
CA SER A 202 34.33 20.45 7.83
C SER A 202 35.15 19.29 7.27
N TYR A 203 34.49 18.19 6.89
CA TYR A 203 35.17 17.03 6.31
C TYR A 203 34.25 16.24 5.37
N LYS A 204 34.88 15.39 4.56
CA LYS A 204 34.23 14.44 3.66
C LYS A 204 34.69 13.04 3.99
N GLU A 205 33.75 12.10 4.05
CA GLU A 205 34.07 10.69 4.24
C GLU A 205 33.14 9.80 3.41
N GLU A 206 33.66 8.64 3.00
CA GLU A 206 32.81 7.54 2.56
C GLU A 206 32.39 6.75 3.81
N ARG A 207 31.08 6.61 4.03
CA ARG A 207 30.53 5.94 5.21
C ARG A 207 29.29 5.15 4.86
N ASP A 208 29.16 3.96 5.43
CA ASP A 208 27.98 3.10 5.30
C ASP A 208 27.55 2.85 3.83
N GLY A 209 28.51 2.80 2.90
CA GLY A 209 28.25 2.63 1.46
C GLY A 209 27.69 3.87 0.75
N GLY A 210 27.81 5.05 1.36
CA GLY A 210 27.46 6.34 0.79
C GLY A 210 28.52 7.39 1.07
N ASN A 211 28.23 8.64 0.71
CA ASN A 211 29.11 9.79 0.93
C ASN A 211 28.50 10.67 2.01
N TYR A 212 29.27 11.01 3.03
CA TYR A 212 28.91 11.96 4.08
C TYR A 212 29.78 13.21 4.01
N GLU A 213 29.16 14.37 4.11
CA GLU A 213 29.83 15.67 4.17
C GLU A 213 29.34 16.45 5.38
N LEU A 214 30.28 16.90 6.22
CA LEU A 214 30.02 17.90 7.25
C LEU A 214 30.54 19.24 6.75
N ILE A 215 29.66 20.24 6.67
CA ILE A 215 29.96 21.59 6.21
C ILE A 215 29.70 22.57 7.36
N ILE A 216 30.73 23.32 7.72
CA ILE A 216 30.68 24.40 8.71
C ILE A 216 31.12 25.68 8.01
N ARG A 217 30.25 26.70 7.98
CA ARG A 217 30.48 27.96 7.27
C ARG A 217 29.69 29.11 7.87
N ASP A 218 30.11 30.35 7.64
CA ASP A 218 29.36 31.53 8.05
C ASP A 218 28.01 31.59 7.33
N ILE A 219 26.95 31.99 8.05
CA ILE A 219 25.62 32.14 7.46
C ILE A 219 25.65 33.20 6.34
N ASN A 220 26.50 34.22 6.49
CA ASN A 220 26.70 35.23 5.47
C ASN A 220 27.33 34.69 4.18
N ASP A 221 28.08 33.59 4.22
CA ASP A 221 28.63 32.97 3.00
C ASP A 221 27.57 32.17 2.23
N VAL A 222 26.47 31.80 2.90
CA VAL A 222 25.35 31.05 2.29
C VAL A 222 24.31 32.00 1.71
N PHE A 223 23.95 33.05 2.43
CA PHE A 223 22.84 33.95 2.07
C PHE A 223 23.28 35.36 1.68
N GLY A 224 24.52 35.74 2.01
CA GLY A 224 25.11 36.99 1.60
C GLY A 224 25.65 36.89 0.18
N GLY A 225 25.61 38.00 -0.55
CA GLY A 225 26.03 38.03 -1.94
C GLY A 225 25.64 39.32 -2.62
N SER A 226 26.40 39.65 -3.67
CA SER A 226 26.02 40.68 -4.62
C SER A 226 24.97 40.14 -5.59
N TRP A 227 23.99 40.97 -5.95
CA TRP A 227 23.03 40.67 -7.00
C TRP A 227 23.08 41.74 -8.08
N ALA A 228 22.79 41.35 -9.31
CA ALA A 228 22.53 42.26 -10.41
C ALA A 228 21.20 41.85 -11.06
N MET A 229 20.31 42.82 -11.26
CA MET A 229 19.07 42.63 -11.99
C MET A 229 19.19 43.38 -13.31
N PHE A 230 19.02 42.64 -14.40
CA PHE A 230 18.89 43.19 -15.74
C PHE A 230 17.44 43.03 -16.15
N ARG A 231 16.82 44.14 -16.51
CA ARG A 231 15.51 44.12 -17.14
C ARG A 231 15.70 44.68 -18.54
N THR A 232 15.43 43.85 -19.52
CA THR A 232 15.49 44.19 -20.94
C THR A 232 14.07 44.14 -21.49
N TRP A 233 13.69 45.13 -22.28
CA TRP A 233 12.39 45.17 -22.95
C TRP A 233 12.56 45.62 -24.40
N ARG A 234 11.53 45.35 -25.21
CA ARG A 234 11.46 45.80 -26.60
C ARG A 234 10.86 47.19 -26.68
N THR A 235 11.32 47.98 -27.63
CA THR A 235 10.84 49.35 -27.90
C THR A 235 10.12 49.49 -29.23
N ASP A 236 10.07 48.43 -30.04
CA ASP A 236 9.56 48.42 -31.41
C ASP A 236 8.15 47.82 -31.56
N ILE A 237 7.42 47.72 -30.46
CA ILE A 237 6.05 47.18 -30.44
C ILE A 237 5.07 48.32 -30.27
N ASP A 238 4.16 48.44 -31.23
CA ASP A 238 3.01 49.34 -31.12
C ASP A 238 1.94 48.67 -30.23
N ALA A 239 1.60 49.33 -29.12
CA ALA A 239 0.61 48.84 -28.17
C ALA A 239 -0.83 49.05 -28.64
N ASP A 240 -1.04 49.89 -29.66
CA ASP A 240 -2.35 50.16 -30.25
C ASP A 240 -2.68 49.20 -31.41
N GLU A 241 -1.73 48.35 -31.82
CA GLU A 241 -2.01 47.26 -32.77
C GLU A 241 -2.78 46.13 -32.09
N ASP A 242 -3.85 45.65 -32.73
CA ASP A 242 -4.65 44.52 -32.24
C ASP A 242 -3.87 43.18 -32.23
N ALA A 243 -2.81 43.07 -33.05
CA ALA A 243 -1.98 41.86 -33.18
C ALA A 243 -0.52 42.20 -33.57
N PRO A 244 0.27 42.79 -32.64
CA PRO A 244 1.62 43.23 -32.94
C PRO A 244 2.54 42.04 -33.27
N VAL A 245 3.39 42.22 -34.28
CA VAL A 245 4.35 41.20 -34.73
C VAL A 245 5.77 41.59 -34.32
N MET A 246 6.43 40.71 -33.59
CA MET A 246 7.82 40.89 -33.17
C MET A 246 8.80 40.40 -34.25
N GLY A 247 9.66 41.29 -34.76
CA GLY A 247 10.83 40.93 -35.58
C GLY A 247 12.01 40.40 -34.74
N PRO A 248 13.14 40.01 -35.36
CA PRO A 248 14.34 39.58 -34.62
C PRO A 248 14.88 40.67 -33.69
N GLU A 249 15.53 40.26 -32.59
CA GLU A 249 16.13 41.16 -31.62
C GLU A 249 17.38 41.85 -32.19
N THR A 250 17.45 43.17 -32.05
CA THR A 250 18.58 44.02 -32.43
C THR A 250 18.93 44.98 -31.30
N ASN A 251 20.12 45.59 -31.36
CA ASN A 251 20.50 46.64 -30.40
C ASN A 251 19.68 47.93 -30.55
N GLU A 252 18.94 48.07 -31.66
CA GLU A 252 18.15 49.27 -31.97
C GLU A 252 16.70 49.14 -31.50
N ASN A 253 16.21 47.92 -31.27
CA ASN A 253 14.84 47.63 -30.87
C ASN A 253 14.69 47.08 -29.43
N THR A 254 15.77 47.13 -28.66
CA THR A 254 15.80 46.74 -27.26
C THR A 254 16.35 47.87 -26.40
N ASP A 255 15.77 48.02 -25.21
CA ASP A 255 16.28 48.91 -24.17
C ASP A 255 16.43 48.11 -22.87
N TYR A 256 17.24 48.61 -21.94
CA TYR A 256 17.50 47.90 -20.70
C TYR A 256 17.74 48.86 -19.54
N GLU A 257 17.38 48.40 -18.35
CA GLU A 257 17.87 48.95 -17.09
C GLU A 257 18.65 47.88 -16.33
N SER A 258 19.69 48.32 -15.64
CA SER A 258 20.44 47.47 -14.73
C SER A 258 20.47 48.08 -13.35
N SER A 259 20.31 47.23 -12.36
CA SER A 259 20.51 47.58 -10.96
C SER A 259 21.40 46.54 -10.32
N ARG A 260 22.20 46.99 -9.35
CA ARG A 260 23.10 46.14 -8.59
C ARG A 260 22.93 46.45 -7.11
N GLY A 261 23.06 45.43 -6.30
CA GLY A 261 23.00 45.57 -4.86
C GLY A 261 23.82 44.50 -4.17
N TYR A 262 23.92 44.66 -2.86
CA TYR A 262 24.50 43.67 -1.98
C TYR A 262 23.48 43.32 -0.92
N ARG A 263 23.38 42.03 -0.61
CA ARG A 263 22.61 41.51 0.51
C ARG A 263 23.59 40.82 1.44
N GLY A 264 23.54 41.10 2.74
CA GLY A 264 24.42 40.47 3.73
C GLY A 264 24.10 40.94 5.14
N GLY A 265 25.02 40.67 6.08
CA GLY A 265 24.85 40.97 7.50
C GLY A 265 24.13 39.84 8.26
N PHE A 266 24.22 38.61 7.77
CA PHE A 266 23.67 37.45 8.48
C PHE A 266 24.68 36.93 9.50
N GLU A 267 24.32 36.95 10.77
CA GLU A 267 25.19 36.56 11.87
C GLU A 267 25.01 35.09 12.25
N GLY A 268 26.12 34.42 12.55
CA GLY A 268 26.18 33.05 13.06
C GLY A 268 26.85 32.06 12.09
N ILE A 269 26.99 30.83 12.56
CA ILE A 269 27.60 29.71 11.86
C ILE A 269 26.53 28.68 11.50
N ARG A 270 26.53 28.25 10.24
CA ARG A 270 25.72 27.12 9.75
C ARG A 270 26.54 25.84 9.86
N VAL A 271 25.99 24.85 10.55
CA VAL A 271 26.51 23.49 10.62
C VAL A 271 25.55 22.58 9.85
N GLU A 272 26.06 21.82 8.88
CA GLU A 272 25.27 21.08 7.91
C GLU A 272 25.87 19.69 7.69
N GLY A 273 25.07 18.65 7.97
CA GLY A 273 25.43 17.26 7.73
C GLY A 273 24.65 16.73 6.53
N GLU A 274 25.36 16.32 5.50
CA GLU A 274 24.78 15.85 4.23
C GLU A 274 25.18 14.40 3.98
N PHE A 275 24.24 13.58 3.51
CA PHE A 275 24.50 12.17 3.20
C PHE A 275 23.80 11.75 1.91
N TRP A 276 24.54 11.11 1.00
CA TRP A 276 24.02 10.50 -0.21
C TRP A 276 24.31 9.01 -0.22
N ARG A 277 23.32 8.19 -0.58
CA ARG A 277 23.56 6.78 -0.85
C ARG A 277 22.65 6.25 -1.93
N ASP A 278 23.22 5.38 -2.75
CA ASP A 278 22.53 4.57 -3.73
C ASP A 278 22.44 3.13 -3.20
N GLU A 279 21.27 2.51 -3.30
CA GLU A 279 21.07 1.11 -2.88
C GLU A 279 20.32 0.32 -3.94
N TRP A 280 20.70 -0.95 -4.07
CA TRP A 280 19.93 -1.95 -4.80
C TRP A 280 19.00 -2.71 -3.86
N ILE A 281 17.80 -2.96 -4.35
CA ILE A 281 16.82 -3.85 -3.74
C ILE A 281 16.55 -4.95 -4.75
N ASP A 282 17.25 -6.07 -4.54
CA ASP A 282 17.17 -7.26 -5.36
C ASP A 282 16.08 -8.20 -4.86
N HIS A 283 15.32 -8.78 -5.79
CA HIS A 283 14.35 -9.82 -5.49
C HIS A 283 15.00 -11.17 -5.25
N GLN A 284 14.26 -12.10 -4.63
CA GLN A 284 14.75 -13.47 -4.36
C GLN A 284 14.46 -14.47 -5.48
N GLY A 285 13.98 -14.00 -6.63
CA GLY A 285 13.64 -14.84 -7.78
C GLY A 285 12.32 -15.60 -7.62
N ILE A 286 11.59 -15.37 -6.54
CA ILE A 286 10.30 -15.99 -6.23
C ILE A 286 9.23 -14.89 -6.18
N SER A 287 8.12 -15.13 -6.86
CA SER A 287 6.92 -14.29 -6.85
C SER A 287 5.69 -15.19 -6.67
N THR A 288 5.22 -15.32 -5.43
CA THR A 288 4.05 -16.15 -5.11
C THR A 288 2.75 -15.39 -5.36
N ARG A 289 2.75 -14.05 -5.24
CA ARG A 289 1.54 -13.23 -5.37
C ARG A 289 1.24 -12.84 -6.82
N VAL A 290 2.26 -12.42 -7.56
CA VAL A 290 2.08 -11.87 -8.91
C VAL A 290 2.24 -12.97 -9.97
N ARG A 291 3.34 -13.73 -9.95
CA ARG A 291 3.59 -14.81 -10.92
C ARG A 291 2.95 -16.15 -10.54
N GLY A 292 2.69 -16.38 -9.26
CA GLY A 292 2.12 -17.64 -8.77
C GLY A 292 3.15 -18.76 -8.61
N ASP A 293 4.40 -18.42 -8.31
CA ASP A 293 5.45 -19.39 -8.01
C ASP A 293 5.08 -20.26 -6.80
N LEU A 294 5.71 -21.43 -6.71
CA LEU A 294 5.50 -22.39 -5.63
C LEU A 294 5.83 -21.78 -4.25
N ASP A 295 4.82 -21.69 -3.39
CA ASP A 295 5.01 -21.32 -1.99
C ASP A 295 5.54 -22.51 -1.17
N LYS A 296 6.68 -22.30 -0.50
CA LYS A 296 7.34 -23.30 0.33
C LYS A 296 6.83 -23.32 1.78
N ASN A 297 6.01 -22.34 2.17
CA ASN A 297 5.50 -22.16 3.52
C ASN A 297 4.06 -22.66 3.70
N LEU A 298 3.55 -23.47 2.78
CA LEU A 298 2.22 -24.05 2.89
C LEU A 298 2.12 -25.07 4.05
N PRO A 299 0.97 -25.16 4.73
CA PRO A 299 0.79 -26.09 5.85
C PRO A 299 0.62 -27.54 5.39
N GLN A 300 0.54 -28.43 6.39
CA GLN A 300 0.15 -29.84 6.21
C GLN A 300 -1.18 -30.12 6.90
N PHE A 301 -1.99 -30.98 6.29
CA PHE A 301 -3.31 -31.37 6.79
C PHE A 301 -3.35 -32.85 7.15
N ILE A 302 -4.02 -33.18 8.25
CA ILE A 302 -4.40 -34.53 8.66
C ILE A 302 -5.47 -35.02 7.70
N VAL A 303 -5.22 -36.18 7.07
CA VAL A 303 -6.06 -36.76 6.03
C VAL A 303 -6.60 -38.14 6.38
N GLU A 304 -6.06 -38.80 7.40
CA GLU A 304 -6.43 -40.15 7.82
C GLU A 304 -6.71 -40.24 9.32
N THR A 305 -7.43 -41.28 9.72
CA THR A 305 -7.84 -41.55 11.11
C THR A 305 -6.67 -41.86 12.05
N ASP A 306 -5.52 -42.30 11.51
CA ASP A 306 -4.29 -42.56 12.26
C ASP A 306 -3.44 -41.30 12.50
N GLY A 307 -3.89 -40.14 12.02
CA GLY A 307 -3.17 -38.87 12.13
C GLY A 307 -2.17 -38.60 11.00
N THR A 308 -2.14 -39.43 9.95
CA THR A 308 -1.30 -39.19 8.76
C THR A 308 -1.58 -37.80 8.17
N ARG A 309 -0.49 -37.09 7.84
CA ARG A 309 -0.55 -35.75 7.25
C ARG A 309 -0.01 -35.73 5.82
N LEU A 310 -0.64 -34.91 4.98
CA LEU A 310 -0.16 -34.57 3.64
C LEU A 310 0.11 -33.07 3.54
N ALA A 311 1.13 -32.70 2.75
CA ALA A 311 1.38 -31.31 2.41
C ALA A 311 0.23 -30.76 1.56
N SER A 312 -0.13 -29.49 1.76
CA SER A 312 -1.19 -28.85 0.98
C SER A 312 -0.98 -28.95 -0.53
N SER A 313 0.27 -28.84 -0.99
CA SER A 313 0.62 -29.01 -2.41
C SER A 313 0.24 -30.38 -2.99
N ALA A 314 0.23 -31.44 -2.17
CA ALA A 314 -0.21 -32.78 -2.59
C ALA A 314 -1.74 -32.92 -2.63
N LEU A 315 -2.47 -31.99 -2.01
CA LEU A 315 -3.93 -31.92 -2.01
C LEU A 315 -4.47 -30.98 -3.10
N ASN A 316 -3.60 -30.20 -3.74
CA ASN A 316 -3.96 -29.25 -4.80
C ASN A 316 -4.18 -29.96 -6.15
N CYS A 317 -5.10 -30.92 -6.18
CA CYS A 317 -5.55 -31.64 -7.37
C CYS A 317 -7.07 -31.85 -7.29
N GLU A 318 -7.80 -31.48 -8.35
CA GLU A 318 -9.27 -31.64 -8.40
C GLU A 318 -9.71 -33.10 -8.23
N GLU A 319 -8.90 -34.05 -8.71
CA GLU A 319 -9.18 -35.49 -8.67
C GLU A 319 -8.68 -36.17 -7.37
N ILE A 320 -8.27 -35.40 -6.36
CA ILE A 320 -7.68 -35.96 -5.13
C ILE A 320 -8.62 -36.92 -4.38
N GLY A 321 -9.94 -36.75 -4.53
CA GLY A 321 -10.96 -37.67 -4.00
C GLY A 321 -10.98 -37.73 -2.47
N ARG A 322 -10.64 -36.63 -1.79
CA ARG A 322 -10.47 -36.58 -0.33
C ARG A 322 -11.20 -35.40 0.29
N TRP A 323 -11.66 -35.58 1.52
CA TRP A 323 -12.20 -34.53 2.38
C TRP A 323 -11.28 -34.29 3.57
N LEU A 324 -11.41 -33.12 4.17
CA LEU A 324 -10.72 -32.71 5.39
C LEU A 324 -11.76 -32.39 6.47
N TRP A 325 -11.40 -32.61 7.73
CA TRP A 325 -12.24 -32.38 8.90
C TRP A 325 -11.68 -31.23 9.74
N PHE A 326 -12.57 -30.34 10.16
CA PHE A 326 -12.24 -29.17 10.94
C PHE A 326 -13.22 -28.98 12.10
N ARG A 327 -12.74 -28.39 13.19
CA ARG A 327 -13.61 -27.93 14.28
C ARG A 327 -14.55 -26.84 13.78
N SER A 328 -15.82 -26.87 14.20
CA SER A 328 -16.82 -25.84 13.87
C SER A 328 -16.45 -24.42 14.31
N SER A 329 -15.49 -24.27 15.23
CA SER A 329 -14.91 -22.97 15.61
C SER A 329 -14.31 -22.21 14.43
N ILE A 330 -13.85 -22.89 13.38
CA ILE A 330 -13.24 -22.24 12.22
C ILE A 330 -14.17 -21.24 11.55
N ILE A 331 -15.47 -21.54 11.48
CA ILE A 331 -16.43 -20.65 10.81
C ILE A 331 -16.48 -19.31 11.53
N ASN A 332 -16.52 -19.30 12.87
CA ASN A 332 -16.51 -18.04 13.63
C ASN A 332 -15.18 -17.28 13.48
N GLU A 333 -14.06 -18.00 13.41
CA GLU A 333 -12.75 -17.37 13.21
C GLU A 333 -12.68 -16.69 11.83
N LEU A 334 -13.11 -17.39 10.78
CA LEU A 334 -13.19 -16.86 9.43
C LEU A 334 -14.14 -15.65 9.33
N LEU A 335 -15.33 -15.75 9.91
CA LEU A 335 -16.29 -14.62 9.94
C LEU A 335 -15.83 -13.43 10.79
N GLY A 336 -14.81 -13.63 11.64
CA GLY A 336 -14.14 -12.54 12.36
C GLY A 336 -13.23 -11.68 11.47
N PHE A 337 -12.84 -12.19 10.29
CA PHE A 337 -12.05 -11.44 9.32
C PHE A 337 -12.93 -10.59 8.41
N ARG A 338 -12.39 -9.44 7.99
CA ARG A 338 -13.07 -8.53 7.07
C ARG A 338 -13.26 -9.19 5.71
N GLY A 339 -14.44 -9.01 5.11
CA GLY A 339 -14.76 -9.51 3.77
C GLY A 339 -15.10 -11.00 3.70
N PHE A 340 -15.13 -11.70 4.84
CA PHE A 340 -15.68 -13.05 4.92
C PHE A 340 -17.20 -12.99 5.10
N SER A 341 -17.91 -13.92 4.46
CA SER A 341 -19.34 -14.09 4.64
C SER A 341 -19.73 -15.57 4.63
N LEU A 342 -20.86 -15.88 5.26
CA LEU A 342 -21.44 -17.22 5.35
C LEU A 342 -22.75 -17.21 4.57
N SER A 343 -22.99 -18.26 3.79
CA SER A 343 -24.29 -18.51 3.16
C SER A 343 -24.62 -20.00 3.23
N TRP A 344 -25.91 -20.33 3.25
CA TRP A 344 -26.39 -21.71 3.34
C TRP A 344 -27.01 -22.18 2.04
N TYR A 345 -26.91 -23.49 1.77
CA TYR A 345 -27.60 -24.16 0.67
C TYR A 345 -28.70 -25.09 1.20
N THR A 346 -28.40 -25.81 2.28
CA THR A 346 -29.29 -26.78 2.92
C THR A 346 -29.18 -26.66 4.45
N ALA A 347 -29.80 -27.57 5.20
CA ALA A 347 -29.72 -27.53 6.67
C ALA A 347 -28.30 -27.75 7.22
N GLU A 348 -27.47 -28.54 6.53
CA GLU A 348 -26.12 -28.90 6.94
C GLU A 348 -25.02 -28.46 5.94
N THR A 349 -25.36 -27.96 4.75
CA THR A 349 -24.36 -27.48 3.77
C THR A 349 -24.45 -25.99 3.50
N GLY A 350 -23.29 -25.37 3.33
CA GLY A 350 -23.17 -23.95 3.04
C GLY A 350 -21.82 -23.64 2.40
N ASN A 351 -21.51 -22.35 2.34
CA ASN A 351 -20.20 -21.89 1.90
C ASN A 351 -19.70 -20.71 2.74
N ILE A 352 -18.38 -20.61 2.82
CA ILE A 352 -17.68 -19.41 3.28
C ILE A 352 -17.06 -18.74 2.07
N GLN A 353 -17.46 -17.50 1.80
CA GLN A 353 -16.86 -16.67 0.78
C GLN A 353 -15.79 -15.79 1.42
N SER A 354 -14.59 -15.78 0.85
CA SER A 354 -13.47 -14.94 1.28
C SER A 354 -13.14 -13.85 0.25
N THR A 355 -12.25 -12.93 0.63
CA THR A 355 -11.77 -11.86 -0.26
C THR A 355 -10.89 -12.36 -1.41
N SER A 356 -10.42 -13.62 -1.36
CA SER A 356 -9.69 -14.24 -2.46
C SER A 356 -10.57 -14.69 -3.62
N GLY A 357 -11.90 -14.51 -3.51
CA GLY A 357 -12.86 -14.81 -4.56
C GLY A 357 -13.29 -16.27 -4.64
N TYR A 358 -12.73 -17.15 -3.80
CA TYR A 358 -13.16 -18.54 -3.69
C TYR A 358 -14.31 -18.68 -2.70
N SER A 359 -15.28 -19.54 -3.05
CA SER A 359 -16.31 -20.01 -2.13
C SER A 359 -15.91 -21.40 -1.63
N ILE A 360 -15.71 -21.53 -0.33
CA ILE A 360 -15.32 -22.78 0.30
C ILE A 360 -16.60 -23.49 0.71
N HIS A 361 -17.00 -24.50 -0.05
CA HIS A 361 -18.21 -25.27 0.22
C HIS A 361 -17.94 -26.27 1.34
N PHE A 362 -18.82 -26.28 2.34
CA PHE A 362 -18.67 -27.14 3.50
C PHE A 362 -19.98 -27.86 3.83
N GLY A 363 -19.84 -28.95 4.58
CA GLY A 363 -20.95 -29.64 5.22
C GLY A 363 -20.69 -29.89 6.70
N ILE A 364 -21.73 -29.92 7.52
CA ILE A 364 -21.67 -30.35 8.91
C ILE A 364 -21.95 -31.85 8.97
N ASN A 365 -21.15 -32.61 9.71
CA ASN A 365 -21.34 -34.05 9.87
C ASN A 365 -21.97 -34.42 11.23
N SER A 366 -22.16 -35.72 11.48
CA SER A 366 -22.81 -36.22 12.70
C SER A 366 -22.00 -36.01 14.00
N SER A 367 -20.74 -35.58 13.90
CA SER A 367 -19.88 -35.23 15.05
C SER A 367 -19.74 -33.70 15.20
N ASP A 368 -20.63 -32.92 14.58
CA ASP A 368 -20.60 -31.45 14.54
C ASP A 368 -19.29 -30.86 13.95
N LEU A 369 -18.63 -31.63 13.09
CA LEU A 369 -17.41 -31.21 12.39
C LEU A 369 -17.73 -30.63 11.03
N ILE A 370 -16.91 -29.69 10.60
CA ILE A 370 -16.94 -29.12 9.27
C ILE A 370 -16.13 -30.01 8.35
N THR A 371 -16.78 -30.53 7.32
CA THR A 371 -16.17 -31.34 6.26
C THR A 371 -16.09 -30.52 4.99
N VAL A 372 -14.90 -30.47 4.39
CA VAL A 372 -14.61 -29.69 3.17
C VAL A 372 -13.83 -30.56 2.20
N TYR A 373 -14.03 -30.39 0.90
CA TYR A 373 -13.22 -31.09 -0.10
C TYR A 373 -11.76 -30.60 -0.04
N ALA A 374 -10.79 -31.51 -0.04
CA ALA A 374 -9.40 -31.17 0.26
C ALA A 374 -8.80 -30.16 -0.74
N TYR A 375 -9.16 -30.28 -2.02
CA TYR A 375 -8.73 -29.36 -3.07
C TYR A 375 -9.20 -27.92 -2.81
N ASP A 376 -10.42 -27.74 -2.28
CA ASP A 376 -10.98 -26.41 -2.02
C ASP A 376 -10.18 -25.63 -0.98
N ILE A 377 -9.54 -26.32 -0.04
CA ILE A 377 -8.62 -25.72 0.93
C ILE A 377 -7.24 -25.53 0.32
N ALA A 378 -6.74 -26.52 -0.42
CA ALA A 378 -5.38 -26.51 -0.96
C ALA A 378 -5.13 -25.41 -2.02
N ARG A 379 -6.19 -24.92 -2.68
CA ARG A 379 -6.12 -23.82 -3.65
C ARG A 379 -6.21 -22.42 -3.05
N LEU A 380 -6.51 -22.30 -1.75
CA LEU A 380 -6.62 -21.00 -1.08
C LEU A 380 -5.26 -20.32 -0.97
N PRO A 381 -5.21 -18.99 -0.74
CA PRO A 381 -3.98 -18.32 -0.35
C PRO A 381 -3.37 -18.91 0.93
N ALA A 382 -2.04 -18.90 1.03
CA ALA A 382 -1.31 -19.55 2.11
C ALA A 382 -1.78 -19.15 3.52
N TRP A 383 -2.09 -17.86 3.74
CA TRP A 383 -2.55 -17.39 5.05
C TRP A 383 -3.91 -17.97 5.46
N GLU A 384 -4.85 -18.13 4.52
CA GLU A 384 -6.13 -18.81 4.78
C GLU A 384 -5.88 -20.29 5.09
N GLN A 385 -5.01 -20.95 4.32
CA GLN A 385 -4.66 -22.35 4.57
C GLN A 385 -4.11 -22.57 5.99
N HIS A 386 -3.31 -21.64 6.51
CA HIS A 386 -2.79 -21.71 7.88
C HIS A 386 -3.89 -21.62 8.94
N ILE A 387 -4.93 -20.79 8.72
CA ILE A 387 -6.12 -20.76 9.57
C ILE A 387 -6.84 -22.11 9.52
N TRP A 388 -7.07 -22.65 8.31
CA TRP A 388 -7.66 -23.98 8.14
C TRP A 388 -6.85 -25.08 8.85
N ALA A 389 -5.53 -25.07 8.69
CA ALA A 389 -4.64 -26.06 9.30
C ALA A 389 -4.68 -26.01 10.85
N ALA A 390 -4.91 -24.85 11.44
CA ALA A 390 -5.03 -24.69 12.90
C ALA A 390 -6.27 -25.39 13.48
N HIS A 391 -7.36 -25.51 12.70
CA HIS A 391 -8.60 -26.19 13.11
C HIS A 391 -8.73 -27.62 12.58
N ASN A 392 -7.78 -28.06 11.75
CA ASN A 392 -7.80 -29.39 11.17
C ASN A 392 -7.59 -30.47 12.24
N ILE A 393 -8.41 -31.52 12.17
CA ILE A 393 -8.41 -32.63 13.12
C ILE A 393 -8.49 -33.97 12.39
N VAL A 394 -8.27 -35.05 13.13
CA VAL A 394 -8.48 -36.42 12.61
C VAL A 394 -9.94 -36.60 12.16
N PRO A 395 -10.18 -37.35 11.07
CA PRO A 395 -11.53 -37.68 10.62
C PRO A 395 -12.35 -38.36 11.73
N ASP A 396 -13.54 -37.83 11.99
CA ASP A 396 -14.55 -38.42 12.88
C ASP A 396 -15.94 -38.08 12.35
N GLY A 397 -16.96 -38.89 12.65
CA GLY A 397 -18.34 -38.62 12.23
C GLY A 397 -18.63 -38.73 10.73
N LYS A 398 -17.71 -39.33 9.95
CA LYS A 398 -17.78 -39.49 8.48
C LYS A 398 -17.84 -38.13 7.74
N VAL A 399 -18.00 -38.14 6.42
CA VAL A 399 -18.29 -36.91 5.65
C VAL A 399 -19.73 -36.48 5.92
N SER A 400 -20.02 -35.18 5.88
CA SER A 400 -21.40 -34.66 5.95
C SER A 400 -22.30 -35.36 4.93
N SER A 401 -23.48 -35.79 5.38
CA SER A 401 -24.40 -36.58 4.55
C SER A 401 -24.93 -35.78 3.37
N GLU A 402 -25.41 -34.56 3.64
CA GLU A 402 -25.92 -33.64 2.63
C GLU A 402 -24.82 -33.18 1.66
N LEU A 403 -23.59 -32.97 2.16
CA LEU A 403 -22.44 -32.62 1.30
C LEU A 403 -22.10 -33.77 0.37
N PHE A 404 -22.08 -35.00 0.87
CA PHE A 404 -21.81 -36.20 0.08
C PHE A 404 -22.91 -36.41 -0.98
N ASP A 405 -24.18 -36.21 -0.60
CA ASP A 405 -25.30 -36.30 -1.52
C ASP A 405 -25.21 -35.26 -2.64
N SER A 406 -24.81 -34.02 -2.32
CA SER A 406 -24.60 -32.97 -3.30
C SER A 406 -23.37 -33.22 -4.19
N GLN A 407 -22.18 -33.42 -3.61
CA GLN A 407 -20.92 -33.47 -4.35
C GLN A 407 -20.66 -34.81 -5.05
N VAL A 408 -21.14 -35.93 -4.50
CA VAL A 408 -20.85 -37.28 -5.02
C VAL A 408 -22.06 -37.90 -5.71
N LYS A 409 -23.25 -37.82 -5.11
CA LYS A 409 -24.46 -38.43 -5.70
C LYS A 409 -25.18 -37.51 -6.68
N ALA A 410 -24.82 -36.23 -6.74
CA ALA A 410 -25.55 -35.20 -7.48
C ALA A 410 -27.04 -35.14 -7.13
N GLN A 411 -27.35 -35.33 -5.84
CA GLN A 411 -28.71 -35.31 -5.27
C GLN A 411 -28.74 -34.40 -4.03
N PRO A 412 -28.67 -33.06 -4.18
CA PRO A 412 -28.69 -32.14 -3.04
C PRO A 412 -29.92 -32.38 -2.15
N ALA A 413 -29.71 -32.29 -0.84
CA ALA A 413 -30.79 -32.51 0.14
C ALA A 413 -31.86 -31.40 0.04
N ALA A 414 -33.13 -31.78 0.16
CA ALA A 414 -34.25 -30.85 0.20
C ALA A 414 -34.54 -30.39 1.64
N THR A 415 -33.49 -29.91 2.32
CA THR A 415 -33.54 -29.37 3.68
C THR A 415 -33.14 -27.91 3.66
N TYR A 416 -33.44 -27.16 4.72
CA TYR A 416 -33.25 -25.71 4.75
C TYR A 416 -32.57 -25.29 6.04
N ALA A 417 -31.63 -24.34 5.94
CA ALA A 417 -31.03 -23.72 7.11
C ALA A 417 -32.06 -22.86 7.85
N VAL A 418 -32.08 -22.98 9.18
CA VAL A 418 -33.02 -22.21 10.02
C VAL A 418 -32.77 -20.71 9.93
N GLU A 419 -31.52 -20.31 9.69
CA GLU A 419 -31.12 -18.92 9.49
C GLU A 419 -31.75 -18.31 8.22
N GLU A 420 -31.77 -19.06 7.11
CA GLU A 420 -32.41 -18.62 5.86
C GLU A 420 -33.93 -18.57 6.01
N ILE A 421 -34.55 -19.61 6.60
CA ILE A 421 -35.98 -19.64 6.89
C ILE A 421 -36.38 -18.42 7.74
N PHE A 422 -35.56 -18.06 8.71
CA PHE A 422 -35.81 -16.90 9.56
C PHE A 422 -35.87 -15.61 8.75
N PHE A 423 -34.88 -15.34 7.89
CA PHE A 423 -34.89 -14.15 7.04
C PHE A 423 -36.06 -14.15 6.06
N ASP A 424 -36.31 -15.27 5.36
CA ASP A 424 -37.42 -15.37 4.40
C ASP A 424 -38.78 -15.13 5.09
N THR A 425 -38.96 -15.66 6.30
CA THR A 425 -40.18 -15.43 7.08
C THR A 425 -40.32 -13.96 7.47
N MET A 426 -39.22 -13.28 7.80
CA MET A 426 -39.25 -11.84 8.07
C MET A 426 -39.68 -11.03 6.86
N ASP A 427 -39.16 -11.33 5.66
CA ASP A 427 -39.53 -10.61 4.45
C ASP A 427 -40.99 -10.86 4.07
N MET A 428 -41.46 -12.10 4.23
CA MET A 428 -42.86 -12.46 4.03
C MET A 428 -43.77 -11.67 4.96
N LEU A 429 -43.38 -11.52 6.24
CA LEU A 429 -44.14 -10.79 7.23
C LEU A 429 -44.17 -9.28 6.92
N GLU A 430 -43.02 -8.67 6.60
CA GLU A 430 -42.93 -7.26 6.18
C GLU A 430 -43.79 -7.01 4.94
N SER A 431 -43.66 -7.85 3.90
CA SER A 431 -44.40 -7.71 2.65
C SER A 431 -45.91 -7.83 2.88
N GLY A 432 -46.34 -8.82 3.66
CA GLY A 432 -47.75 -9.03 3.99
C GLY A 432 -48.32 -7.89 4.85
N PHE A 433 -47.56 -7.43 5.84
CA PHE A 433 -47.96 -6.32 6.70
C PHE A 433 -48.12 -5.02 5.89
N ARG A 434 -47.12 -4.71 5.05
CA ARG A 434 -47.15 -3.52 4.18
C ARG A 434 -48.29 -3.58 3.17
N GLN A 435 -48.63 -4.76 2.64
CA GLN A 435 -49.77 -4.92 1.74
C GLN A 435 -51.11 -4.60 2.43
N VAL A 436 -51.26 -4.96 3.71
CA VAL A 436 -52.51 -4.77 4.46
C VAL A 436 -52.64 -3.37 5.03
N PHE A 437 -51.56 -2.82 5.60
CA PHE A 437 -51.60 -1.57 6.37
C PHE A 437 -50.96 -0.37 5.65
N ASN A 438 -50.27 -0.60 4.52
CA ASN A 438 -49.56 0.43 3.75
C ASN A 438 -48.51 1.23 4.55
N VAL A 439 -48.00 0.64 5.62
CA VAL A 439 -46.87 1.12 6.44
C VAL A 439 -45.82 0.00 6.57
N PRO A 440 -44.53 0.32 6.73
CA PRO A 440 -43.51 -0.70 6.96
C PRO A 440 -43.68 -1.36 8.33
N LEU A 441 -43.31 -2.64 8.46
CA LEU A 441 -43.31 -3.33 9.76
C LEU A 441 -42.02 -3.04 10.54
N PHE A 442 -40.89 -2.97 9.84
CA PHE A 442 -39.59 -2.67 10.43
C PHE A 442 -39.17 -1.21 10.22
N THR A 443 -38.54 -0.62 11.24
CA THR A 443 -38.05 0.78 11.22
C THR A 443 -36.90 1.04 10.24
N HIS A 444 -36.15 0.01 9.85
CA HIS A 444 -35.04 0.08 8.91
C HIS A 444 -34.71 -1.32 8.35
N ASP A 445 -34.08 -1.37 7.18
CA ASP A 445 -33.58 -2.60 6.56
C ASP A 445 -32.28 -3.11 7.22
N ILE A 446 -31.96 -4.39 7.02
CA ILE A 446 -30.72 -5.01 7.48
C ILE A 446 -29.90 -5.53 6.30
N ASP A 447 -28.58 -5.48 6.44
CA ASP A 447 -27.68 -6.25 5.60
C ASP A 447 -27.74 -7.72 6.06
N ARG A 448 -28.29 -8.60 5.21
CA ARG A 448 -28.40 -10.03 5.52
C ARG A 448 -27.06 -10.69 5.76
N SER A 449 -26.02 -10.30 5.02
CA SER A 449 -24.69 -10.89 5.14
C SER A 449 -24.07 -10.56 6.50
N GLU A 450 -24.22 -9.30 6.93
CA GLU A 450 -23.74 -8.88 8.25
C GLU A 450 -24.58 -9.47 9.39
N ALA A 451 -25.91 -9.49 9.24
CA ALA A 451 -26.80 -10.10 10.21
C ALA A 451 -26.53 -11.60 10.39
N MET A 452 -26.26 -12.33 9.28
CA MET A 452 -25.94 -13.76 9.28
C MET A 452 -24.71 -14.09 10.15
N LYS A 453 -23.70 -13.21 10.21
CA LYS A 453 -22.53 -13.39 11.08
C LYS A 453 -22.92 -13.43 12.56
N HIS A 454 -23.92 -12.65 12.95
CA HIS A 454 -24.34 -12.52 14.34
C HIS A 454 -25.35 -13.58 14.78
N ILE A 455 -26.19 -14.08 13.87
CA ILE A 455 -27.21 -15.10 14.18
C ILE A 455 -26.83 -16.52 13.76
N SER A 456 -25.59 -16.73 13.31
CA SER A 456 -25.11 -18.04 12.93
C SER A 456 -25.17 -19.03 14.10
N ARG A 457 -25.68 -20.25 13.86
CA ARG A 457 -25.68 -21.33 14.86
C ARG A 457 -24.29 -21.66 15.42
N PHE A 458 -23.22 -21.38 14.66
CA PHE A 458 -21.84 -21.60 15.10
C PHE A 458 -21.43 -20.74 16.29
N THR A 459 -22.16 -19.66 16.58
CA THR A 459 -21.90 -18.80 17.74
C THR A 459 -22.26 -19.48 19.06
N SER A 460 -23.19 -20.45 19.05
CA SER A 460 -23.72 -21.13 20.23
C SER A 460 -22.94 -22.40 20.56
N LYS A 461 -22.02 -22.32 21.53
CA LYS A 461 -21.15 -23.44 21.98
C LYS A 461 -21.48 -23.93 23.40
N ASP A 462 -22.17 -23.09 24.16
CA ASP A 462 -22.55 -23.30 25.55
C ASP A 462 -23.82 -22.49 25.87
N LEU A 463 -24.36 -22.64 27.09
CA LEU A 463 -25.56 -21.93 27.51
C LEU A 463 -25.39 -20.40 27.42
N THR A 464 -24.21 -19.87 27.75
CA THR A 464 -23.96 -18.43 27.75
C THR A 464 -24.02 -17.84 26.34
N SER A 465 -23.41 -18.53 25.38
CA SER A 465 -23.42 -18.14 23.97
C SER A 465 -24.77 -18.36 23.31
N LEU A 466 -25.53 -19.39 23.70
CA LEU A 466 -26.93 -19.56 23.28
C LEU A 466 -27.80 -18.37 23.71
N LEU A 467 -27.67 -17.93 24.97
CA LEU A 467 -28.39 -16.76 25.47
C LEU A 467 -27.97 -15.46 24.74
N ARG A 468 -26.72 -15.37 24.28
CA ARG A 468 -26.25 -14.26 23.45
C ARG A 468 -26.88 -14.31 22.06
N LEU A 469 -26.89 -15.47 21.42
CA LEU A 469 -27.53 -15.68 20.12
C LEU A 469 -29.03 -15.31 20.18
N ALA A 470 -29.73 -15.74 21.23
CA ALA A 470 -31.13 -15.35 21.44
C ALA A 470 -31.34 -13.82 21.50
N LYS A 471 -30.42 -13.08 22.12
CA LYS A 471 -30.47 -11.61 22.15
C LYS A 471 -30.21 -10.99 20.78
N GLU A 472 -29.29 -11.53 19.99
CA GLU A 472 -29.05 -11.02 18.63
C GLU A 472 -30.25 -11.27 17.71
N ILE A 473 -30.92 -12.43 17.83
CA ILE A 473 -32.18 -12.70 17.12
C ILE A 473 -33.27 -11.69 17.51
N VAL A 474 -33.41 -11.39 18.81
CA VAL A 474 -34.35 -10.36 19.31
C VAL A 474 -34.02 -8.98 18.74
N ARG A 475 -32.75 -8.58 18.68
CA ARG A 475 -32.32 -7.30 18.11
C ARG A 475 -32.65 -7.19 16.61
N ILE A 476 -32.43 -8.27 15.87
CA ILE A 476 -32.66 -8.30 14.42
C ILE A 476 -34.15 -8.28 14.09
N PHE A 477 -35.01 -8.84 14.95
CA PHE A 477 -36.44 -8.90 14.72
C PHE A 477 -37.25 -7.91 15.57
N SER A 478 -37.32 -8.14 16.89
CA SER A 478 -38.27 -7.47 17.78
C SER A 478 -37.93 -6.00 18.00
N ASP A 479 -36.65 -5.68 18.22
CA ASP A 479 -36.21 -4.30 18.48
C ASP A 479 -36.38 -3.40 17.24
N ARG A 480 -36.56 -4.00 16.06
CA ARG A 480 -36.79 -3.30 14.79
C ARG A 480 -38.24 -3.01 14.49
N LEU A 481 -39.20 -3.62 15.19
CA LEU A 481 -40.62 -3.41 14.93
C LEU A 481 -41.02 -1.94 15.13
N ASP A 482 -41.71 -1.37 14.16
CA ASP A 482 -42.22 -0.01 14.26
C ASP A 482 -43.49 0.03 15.12
N VAL A 483 -43.29 0.31 16.41
CA VAL A 483 -44.37 0.46 17.39
C VAL A 483 -44.95 1.88 17.43
N ARG A 484 -44.52 2.80 16.57
CA ARG A 484 -44.96 4.22 16.59
C ARG A 484 -45.98 4.54 15.50
N GLU A 485 -45.94 3.84 14.37
CA GLU A 485 -46.87 4.04 13.24
C GLU A 485 -48.12 3.14 13.29
N LEU A 486 -48.29 2.36 14.35
CA LEU A 486 -49.44 1.46 14.59
C LEU A 486 -50.65 2.14 15.24
#